data_AF-A0AB38D0G8-F1
#
_entry.id   AF-A0AB38D0G8-F1
#
_cell.length_a   1.000
_cell.length_b   1.000
_cell.length_c   1.000
_cell.angle_alpha   90.00
_cell.angle_beta   90.00
_cell.angle_gamma   90.00
#
_symmetry.space_group_name_H-M   'P 1'
#
loop_
_entity.id
_entity.type
_entity.pdbx_description
1 polymer ?
#
loop_
_entity_poly.entity_id
_entity_poly.type
_entity_poly.pdbx_seq_one_letter_code
_entity_poly.pdbx_strand_id
1 'polypeptide(L)'
;MPIHPTTGLQAIGFTSRGPIWPIMGGSEDTGEGAGAGDESGVDAGELAPPAANSWWTFDSKEAATDWGNKLVTDRLARMQKSKLDPLVQERDTLKAEVERLKPLEASTQTDAQRWEAEKATLATELQQLRDYKASTERVNLARDIAEEIGLPARFASRISGDDEDAMRADAQELLDVLSEGGSNTKKTPAQKAPKDPAAQGDGPRKGQSGGGGSSEDSDEAVTASILEQIQQDRARGGLNTRR
;
A
#
# COMPACT_ATOMS: atom_id res chain seq x y z
N MET A 1 -24.23 32.90 -11.82
CA MET A 1 -25.32 31.93 -12.09
C MET A 1 -26.26 31.94 -10.88
N PRO A 2 -27.59 31.91 -11.06
CA PRO A 2 -28.52 31.84 -9.93
C PRO A 2 -28.31 30.55 -9.14
N ILE A 3 -28.57 30.64 -7.84
CA ILE A 3 -28.51 29.52 -6.89
C ILE A 3 -29.95 29.15 -6.54
N HIS A 4 -30.28 27.85 -6.58
CA HIS A 4 -31.62 27.38 -6.31
C HIS A 4 -31.97 27.62 -4.82
N PRO A 5 -33.10 28.26 -4.50
CA PRO A 5 -33.41 28.70 -3.12
C PRO A 5 -33.58 27.54 -2.14
N THR A 6 -33.94 26.35 -2.63
CA THR A 6 -34.22 25.17 -1.77
C THR A 6 -33.05 24.19 -1.71
N THR A 7 -32.25 24.09 -2.77
CA THR A 7 -31.21 23.05 -2.89
C THR A 7 -29.79 23.61 -2.82
N GLY A 8 -29.61 24.93 -2.88
CA GLY A 8 -28.29 25.56 -2.87
C GLY A 8 -27.44 25.26 -4.12
N LEU A 9 -28.00 24.55 -5.11
CA LEU A 9 -27.29 24.19 -6.34
C LEU A 9 -27.17 25.39 -7.27
N GLN A 10 -26.00 25.58 -7.86
CA GLN A 10 -25.74 26.60 -8.87
C GLN A 10 -26.24 26.12 -10.24
N ALA A 11 -26.98 26.97 -10.96
CA ALA A 11 -27.48 26.62 -12.29
C ALA A 11 -26.34 26.32 -13.28
N ILE A 12 -26.54 25.32 -14.14
CA ILE A 12 -25.59 24.89 -15.18
C ILE A 12 -25.68 25.79 -16.42
N GLY A 13 -26.86 26.36 -16.69
CA GLY A 13 -27.09 27.20 -17.86
C GLY A 13 -28.44 27.92 -17.80
N PHE A 14 -28.74 28.71 -18.84
CA PHE A 14 -30.00 29.44 -18.98
C PHE A 14 -30.64 29.14 -20.33
N THR A 15 -31.95 28.92 -20.34
CA THR A 15 -32.76 28.82 -21.56
C THR A 15 -33.81 29.92 -21.59
N SER A 16 -34.54 30.06 -22.71
CA SER A 16 -35.71 30.94 -22.81
C SER A 16 -36.85 30.60 -21.81
N ARG A 17 -36.77 29.44 -21.14
CA ARG A 17 -37.68 28.99 -20.09
C ARG A 17 -37.11 29.10 -18.67
N GLY A 18 -35.90 29.65 -18.49
CA GLY A 18 -35.27 29.87 -17.19
C GLY A 18 -33.96 29.07 -16.96
N PRO A 19 -33.39 29.14 -15.73
CA PRO A 19 -32.15 28.48 -15.38
C PRO A 19 -32.29 26.95 -15.31
N ILE A 20 -31.32 26.22 -15.86
CA ILE A 20 -31.22 24.76 -15.84
C ILE A 20 -30.51 24.33 -14.55
N TRP A 21 -31.15 23.46 -13.77
CA TRP A 21 -30.62 22.93 -12.52
C TRP A 21 -29.99 21.54 -12.72
N PRO A 22 -28.86 21.23 -12.05
CA PRO A 22 -28.36 19.86 -11.96
C PRO A 22 -29.40 18.96 -11.30
N ILE A 23 -29.75 17.83 -11.93
CA ILE A 23 -30.55 16.78 -11.31
C ILE A 23 -29.58 15.84 -10.60
N MET A 24 -29.65 15.80 -9.28
CA MET A 24 -28.84 14.89 -8.48
C MET A 24 -29.60 13.56 -8.37
N GLY A 25 -29.23 12.56 -9.18
CA GLY A 25 -29.71 11.17 -8.99
C GLY A 25 -30.38 10.50 -10.19
N GLY A 26 -29.73 10.44 -11.36
CA GLY A 26 -30.20 9.57 -12.44
C GLY A 26 -29.23 9.55 -13.62
N SER A 27 -28.31 8.58 -13.63
CA SER A 27 -27.67 8.15 -14.87
C SER A 27 -28.57 7.13 -15.55
N GLU A 28 -29.42 7.58 -16.46
CA GLU A 28 -29.98 6.72 -17.51
C GLU A 28 -29.72 7.41 -18.83
N ASP A 29 -28.73 6.87 -19.56
CA ASP A 29 -28.44 7.25 -20.93
C ASP A 29 -29.44 6.52 -21.84
N THR A 30 -30.37 7.31 -22.39
CA THR A 30 -31.08 7.16 -23.67
C THR A 30 -31.44 5.75 -24.17
N GLY A 31 -32.70 5.38 -23.96
CA GLY A 31 -33.39 4.37 -24.76
C GLY A 31 -34.04 4.99 -26.01
N GLU A 32 -33.50 4.66 -27.18
CA GLU A 32 -34.14 4.82 -28.49
C GLU A 32 -34.67 3.43 -28.89
N GLY A 33 -35.99 3.29 -29.03
CA GLY A 33 -36.60 1.99 -29.29
C GLY A 33 -38.11 2.05 -29.32
N ALA A 34 -38.65 2.35 -30.51
CA ALA A 34 -40.05 2.18 -30.85
C ALA A 34 -40.48 0.72 -30.64
N GLY A 35 -41.60 0.52 -29.93
CA GLY A 35 -42.22 -0.79 -29.74
C GLY A 35 -43.72 -0.61 -29.55
N ALA A 36 -44.45 -0.68 -30.66
CA ALA A 36 -45.90 -0.82 -30.67
C ALA A 36 -46.26 -2.15 -29.98
N GLY A 37 -46.82 -2.07 -28.77
CA GLY A 37 -47.33 -3.19 -28.01
C GLY A 37 -48.84 -3.29 -28.17
N ASP A 38 -49.23 -4.23 -29.03
CA ASP A 38 -50.53 -4.91 -29.16
C ASP A 38 -51.50 -4.73 -27.97
N GLU A 39 -52.56 -3.97 -28.21
CA GLU A 39 -53.72 -3.84 -27.32
C GLU A 39 -54.64 -5.05 -27.53
N SER A 40 -54.20 -6.22 -27.08
CA SER A 40 -55.03 -7.43 -27.07
C SER A 40 -56.05 -7.38 -25.93
N GLY A 41 -57.20 -6.77 -26.26
CA GLY A 41 -58.54 -7.24 -25.89
C GLY A 41 -58.78 -7.61 -24.43
N VAL A 42 -58.90 -6.61 -23.56
CA VAL A 42 -59.77 -6.75 -22.39
C VAL A 42 -61.08 -6.04 -22.73
N ASP A 43 -62.14 -6.83 -22.80
CA ASP A 43 -63.51 -6.40 -23.12
C ASP A 43 -63.92 -5.19 -22.26
N ALA A 44 -63.92 -4.00 -22.89
CA ALA A 44 -64.31 -2.74 -22.28
C ALA A 44 -65.84 -2.63 -22.09
N GLY A 45 -66.59 -3.72 -22.25
CA GLY A 45 -68.03 -3.81 -22.00
C GLY A 45 -68.41 -4.14 -20.55
N GLU A 46 -67.49 -4.66 -19.73
CA GLU A 46 -67.81 -5.15 -18.36
C GLU A 46 -67.34 -4.22 -17.22
N LEU A 47 -66.78 -3.05 -17.55
CA LEU A 47 -66.29 -2.04 -16.60
C LEU A 47 -66.95 -0.67 -16.80
N ALA A 48 -68.22 -0.63 -17.23
CA ALA A 48 -69.01 0.59 -17.17
C ALA A 48 -69.22 0.97 -15.69
N PRO A 49 -68.77 2.15 -15.22
CA PRO A 49 -68.96 2.55 -13.83
C PRO A 49 -70.47 2.74 -13.58
N PRO A 50 -71.04 2.15 -12.52
CA PRO A 50 -72.45 2.36 -12.20
C PRO A 50 -72.70 3.84 -11.88
N ALA A 51 -73.89 4.32 -12.24
CA ALA A 51 -74.32 5.71 -12.07
C ALA A 51 -74.02 6.24 -10.64
N ALA A 52 -73.64 7.51 -10.57
CA ALA A 52 -72.78 8.15 -9.57
C ALA A 52 -73.15 8.08 -8.06
N ASN A 53 -74.15 7.30 -7.64
CA ASN A 53 -74.52 7.11 -6.23
C ASN A 53 -74.53 5.65 -5.75
N SER A 54 -74.05 4.69 -6.55
CA SER A 54 -74.21 3.24 -6.29
C SER A 54 -72.92 2.47 -5.92
N TRP A 55 -71.77 3.13 -5.80
CA TRP A 55 -70.45 2.48 -5.69
C TRP A 55 -70.12 1.84 -4.33
N TRP A 56 -71.06 1.87 -3.38
CA TRP A 56 -70.89 1.39 -1.99
C TRP A 56 -72.15 0.69 -1.43
N THR A 57 -73.16 0.46 -2.28
CA THR A 57 -74.35 -0.30 -1.92
C THR A 57 -74.17 -1.74 -2.39
N PHE A 58 -74.28 -2.68 -1.47
CA PHE A 58 -74.13 -4.11 -1.74
C PHE A 58 -75.48 -4.80 -1.57
N ASP A 59 -75.78 -5.77 -2.43
CA ASP A 59 -77.02 -6.56 -2.37
C ASP A 59 -77.09 -7.44 -1.11
N SER A 60 -75.94 -7.78 -0.53
CA SER A 60 -75.83 -8.54 0.71
C SER A 60 -74.57 -8.17 1.50
N LYS A 61 -74.56 -8.52 2.80
CA LYS A 61 -73.38 -8.38 3.67
C LYS A 61 -72.20 -9.21 3.16
N GLU A 62 -72.48 -10.39 2.60
CA GLU A 62 -71.46 -11.29 2.04
C GLU A 62 -70.80 -10.67 0.80
N ALA A 63 -71.58 -10.06 -0.09
CA ALA A 63 -71.05 -9.33 -1.24
C ALA A 63 -70.16 -8.14 -0.82
N ALA A 64 -70.53 -7.44 0.26
CA ALA A 64 -69.72 -6.37 0.84
C ALA A 64 -68.39 -6.89 1.40
N THR A 65 -68.41 -8.02 2.11
CA THR A 65 -67.18 -8.61 2.66
C THR A 65 -66.26 -9.15 1.56
N ASP A 66 -66.81 -9.77 0.52
CA ASP A 66 -66.02 -10.30 -0.59
C ASP A 66 -65.36 -9.17 -1.39
N TRP A 67 -66.09 -8.08 -1.64
CA TRP A 67 -65.52 -6.89 -2.27
C TRP A 67 -64.43 -6.24 -1.42
N GLY A 68 -64.66 -6.09 -0.10
CA GLY A 68 -63.67 -5.54 0.83
C GLY A 68 -62.39 -6.38 0.91
N ASN A 69 -62.54 -7.70 0.97
CA ASN A 69 -61.41 -8.63 0.97
C ASN A 69 -60.61 -8.52 -0.34
N LYS A 70 -61.28 -8.50 -1.51
CA LYS A 70 -60.61 -8.30 -2.81
C LYS A 70 -59.85 -6.97 -2.87
N LEU A 71 -60.45 -5.89 -2.41
CA LEU A 71 -59.81 -4.58 -2.40
C LEU A 71 -58.54 -4.57 -1.52
N VAL A 72 -58.62 -5.18 -0.33
CA VAL A 72 -57.48 -5.30 0.59
C VAL A 72 -56.39 -6.19 0.00
N THR A 73 -56.73 -7.34 -0.59
CA THR A 73 -55.75 -8.23 -1.23
C THR A 73 -55.08 -7.55 -2.42
N ASP A 74 -55.83 -6.83 -3.25
CA ASP A 74 -55.29 -6.12 -4.40
C ASP A 74 -54.40 -4.95 -3.95
N ARG A 75 -54.77 -4.28 -2.86
CA ARG A 75 -53.93 -3.23 -2.29
C ARG A 75 -52.65 -3.82 -1.68
N LEU A 76 -52.74 -4.95 -0.99
CA LEU A 76 -51.60 -5.64 -0.41
C LEU A 76 -50.65 -6.14 -1.50
N ALA A 77 -51.16 -6.76 -2.55
CA ALA A 77 -50.38 -7.23 -3.70
C ALA A 77 -49.66 -6.07 -4.41
N ARG A 78 -50.35 -4.95 -4.61
CA ARG A 78 -49.72 -3.73 -5.17
C ARG A 78 -48.65 -3.16 -4.26
N MET A 79 -48.87 -3.13 -2.95
CA MET A 79 -47.88 -2.66 -1.97
C MET A 79 -46.65 -3.57 -1.92
N GLN A 80 -46.87 -4.88 -1.93
CA GLN A 80 -45.79 -5.86 -1.98
C GLN A 80 -44.94 -5.65 -3.24
N LYS A 81 -45.58 -5.59 -4.41
CA LYS A 81 -44.87 -5.41 -5.68
C LYS A 81 -44.18 -4.05 -5.84
N SER A 82 -44.83 -2.96 -5.40
CA SER A 82 -44.31 -1.60 -5.62
C SER A 82 -43.30 -1.13 -4.58
N LYS A 83 -43.31 -1.71 -3.37
CA LYS A 83 -42.47 -1.22 -2.27
C LYS A 83 -41.65 -2.31 -1.60
N LEU A 84 -42.23 -3.48 -1.39
CA LEU A 84 -41.62 -4.51 -0.54
C LEU A 84 -40.63 -5.36 -1.35
N ASP A 85 -41.02 -5.81 -2.53
CA ASP A 85 -40.16 -6.55 -3.47
C ASP A 85 -38.88 -5.78 -3.88
N PRO A 86 -38.92 -4.50 -4.29
CA PRO A 86 -37.70 -3.77 -4.62
C PRO A 86 -36.78 -3.60 -3.40
N LEU A 87 -37.32 -3.33 -2.22
CA LEU A 87 -36.52 -3.24 -0.99
C LEU A 87 -35.89 -4.58 -0.60
N VAL A 88 -36.59 -5.69 -0.82
CA VAL A 88 -36.03 -7.04 -0.60
C VAL A 88 -34.90 -7.31 -1.59
N GLN A 89 -35.09 -6.97 -2.87
CA GLN A 89 -34.05 -7.09 -3.90
C GLN A 89 -32.83 -6.23 -3.58
N GLU A 90 -33.01 -4.97 -3.23
CA GLU A 90 -31.92 -4.07 -2.80
C GLU A 90 -31.20 -4.61 -1.56
N ARG A 91 -31.95 -5.13 -0.58
CA ARG A 91 -31.33 -5.72 0.61
C ARG A 91 -30.53 -6.97 0.26
N ASP A 92 -31.02 -7.81 -0.64
CA ASP A 92 -30.31 -9.01 -1.09
C ASP A 92 -29.06 -8.66 -1.90
N THR A 93 -29.11 -7.64 -2.77
CA THR A 93 -27.92 -7.18 -3.52
C THR A 93 -26.89 -6.54 -2.59
N LEU A 94 -27.31 -5.67 -1.66
CA LEU A 94 -26.42 -5.08 -0.66
C LEU A 94 -25.78 -6.15 0.22
N LYS A 95 -26.55 -7.16 0.64
CA LYS A 95 -26.02 -8.28 1.42
C LYS A 95 -24.98 -9.07 0.62
N ALA A 96 -25.25 -9.35 -0.65
CA ALA A 96 -24.30 -10.04 -1.53
C ALA A 96 -23.01 -9.22 -1.73
N GLU A 97 -23.12 -7.90 -1.90
CA GLU A 97 -21.97 -7.01 -2.05
C GLU A 97 -21.14 -6.93 -0.76
N VAL A 98 -21.78 -6.86 0.40
CA VAL A 98 -21.09 -6.92 1.71
C VAL A 98 -20.37 -8.26 1.87
N GLU A 99 -20.99 -9.38 1.50
CA GLU A 99 -20.35 -10.70 1.53
C GLU A 99 -19.16 -10.79 0.56
N ARG A 100 -19.22 -10.11 -0.59
CA ARG A 100 -18.12 -10.00 -1.56
C ARG A 100 -16.96 -9.13 -1.05
N LEU A 101 -17.26 -8.03 -0.34
CA LEU A 101 -16.26 -7.07 0.16
C LEU A 101 -15.54 -7.55 1.42
N LYS A 102 -16.21 -8.29 2.30
CA LYS A 102 -15.61 -8.86 3.53
C LYS A 102 -14.27 -9.58 3.32
N PRO A 103 -14.10 -10.51 2.36
CA PRO A 103 -12.83 -11.18 2.16
C PRO A 103 -11.73 -10.23 1.63
N LEU A 104 -12.10 -9.21 0.83
CA LEU A 104 -11.16 -8.20 0.34
C LEU A 104 -10.66 -7.30 1.47
N GLU A 105 -11.56 -6.85 2.35
CA GLU A 105 -11.17 -6.09 3.54
C GLU A 105 -10.27 -6.92 4.46
N ALA A 106 -10.62 -8.19 4.70
CA ALA A 106 -9.78 -9.09 5.48
C ALA A 106 -8.39 -9.29 4.85
N SER A 107 -8.29 -9.48 3.54
CA SER A 107 -7.00 -9.62 2.85
C SER A 107 -6.17 -8.33 2.94
N THR A 108 -6.79 -7.17 2.71
CA THR A 108 -6.08 -5.88 2.80
C THR A 108 -5.58 -5.59 4.21
N GLN A 109 -6.35 -5.94 5.25
CA GLN A 109 -5.89 -5.82 6.63
C GLN A 109 -4.70 -6.75 6.91
N THR A 110 -4.74 -8.00 6.42
CA THR A 110 -3.61 -8.92 6.59
C THR A 110 -2.36 -8.46 5.84
N ASP A 111 -2.52 -7.90 4.64
CA ASP A 111 -1.39 -7.38 3.86
C ASP A 111 -0.83 -6.10 4.51
N ALA A 112 -1.69 -5.21 5.03
CA ALA A 112 -1.24 -4.05 5.79
C ALA A 112 -0.40 -4.45 7.01
N GLN A 113 -0.85 -5.46 7.77
CA GLN A 113 -0.08 -5.99 8.90
C GLN A 113 1.26 -6.59 8.47
N ARG A 114 1.31 -7.30 7.33
CA ARG A 114 2.57 -7.81 6.77
C ARG A 114 3.52 -6.68 6.39
N TRP A 115 3.02 -5.67 5.66
CA TRP A 115 3.81 -4.51 5.27
C TRP A 115 4.32 -3.70 6.47
N GLU A 116 3.53 -3.58 7.53
CA GLU A 116 3.96 -2.93 8.78
C GLU A 116 5.06 -3.71 9.48
N ALA A 117 4.93 -5.04 9.56
CA ALA A 117 5.95 -5.91 10.13
C ALA A 117 7.26 -5.83 9.33
N GLU A 118 7.19 -5.89 8.00
CA GLU A 118 8.36 -5.76 7.12
C GLU A 118 9.01 -4.37 7.21
N LYS A 119 8.21 -3.30 7.31
CA LYS A 119 8.75 -1.95 7.55
C LYS A 119 9.46 -1.86 8.90
N ALA A 120 8.89 -2.48 9.94
CA ALA A 120 9.52 -2.51 11.26
C ALA A 120 10.85 -3.27 11.22
N THR A 121 10.91 -4.43 10.56
CA THR A 121 12.16 -5.20 10.42
C THR A 121 13.20 -4.41 9.62
N LEU A 122 12.83 -3.84 8.47
CA LEU A 122 13.74 -3.01 7.67
C LEU A 122 14.24 -1.78 8.44
N ALA A 123 13.38 -1.15 9.25
CA ALA A 123 13.79 -0.04 10.10
C ALA A 123 14.83 -0.47 11.14
N THR A 124 14.64 -1.65 11.76
CA THR A 124 15.62 -2.19 12.71
C THR A 124 16.94 -2.56 12.05
N GLU A 125 16.91 -3.18 10.86
CA GLU A 125 18.11 -3.52 10.10
C GLU A 125 18.88 -2.27 9.66
N LEU A 126 18.18 -1.23 9.19
CA LEU A 126 18.81 0.05 8.86
C LEU A 126 19.46 0.70 10.08
N GLN A 127 18.85 0.61 11.26
CA GLN A 127 19.44 1.14 12.48
C GLN A 127 20.71 0.36 12.85
N GLN A 128 20.66 -0.96 12.82
CA GLN A 128 21.82 -1.81 13.10
C GLN A 128 22.98 -1.55 12.12
N LEU A 129 22.68 -1.37 10.83
CA LEU A 129 23.70 -1.03 9.83
C LEU A 129 24.32 0.35 10.06
N ARG A 130 23.50 1.35 10.46
CA ARG A 130 24.01 2.67 10.83
C ARG A 130 24.91 2.61 12.06
N ASP A 131 24.49 1.88 13.09
CA ASP A 131 25.27 1.73 14.32
C ASP A 131 26.57 0.97 14.05
N TYR A 132 26.53 -0.07 13.22
CA TYR A 132 27.72 -0.80 12.78
C TYR A 132 28.69 0.12 12.01
N LYS A 133 28.17 0.89 11.05
CA LYS A 133 28.98 1.85 10.29
C LYS A 133 29.61 2.90 11.22
N ALA A 134 28.82 3.53 12.09
CA ALA A 134 29.35 4.48 13.07
C ALA A 134 30.41 3.85 14.00
N SER A 135 30.23 2.60 14.41
CA SER A 135 31.20 1.90 15.26
C SER A 135 32.53 1.64 14.54
N THR A 136 32.48 1.25 13.26
CA THR A 136 33.67 0.99 12.44
C THR A 136 34.40 2.27 12.08
N GLU A 137 33.67 3.34 11.74
CA GLU A 137 34.23 4.68 11.52
C GLU A 137 34.94 5.19 12.77
N ARG A 138 34.35 5.03 13.96
CA ARG A 138 35.00 5.39 15.23
C ARG A 138 36.28 4.60 15.49
N VAL A 139 36.28 3.28 15.25
CA VAL A 139 37.47 2.45 15.44
C VAL A 139 38.61 2.87 14.50
N ASN A 140 38.29 3.21 13.25
CA ASN A 140 39.28 3.69 12.29
C ASN A 140 39.82 5.06 12.71
N LEU A 141 38.94 5.99 13.09
CA LEU A 141 39.34 7.31 13.55
C LEU A 141 40.24 7.24 14.79
N ALA A 142 39.90 6.39 15.77
CA ALA A 142 40.72 6.16 16.96
C ALA A 142 42.12 5.64 16.59
N ARG A 143 42.20 4.75 15.60
CA ARG A 143 43.47 4.24 15.10
C ARG A 143 44.29 5.34 14.43
N ASP A 144 43.67 6.15 13.57
CA ASP A 144 44.35 7.23 12.86
C ASP A 144 44.89 8.29 13.84
N ILE A 145 44.10 8.67 14.85
CA ILE A 145 44.51 9.58 15.93
C ILE A 145 45.67 8.98 16.74
N ALA A 146 45.61 7.68 17.08
CA ALA A 146 46.69 7.02 17.81
C ALA A 146 48.00 7.03 17.01
N GLU A 147 47.93 6.77 15.71
CA GLU A 147 49.09 6.84 14.80
C GLU A 147 49.64 8.27 14.68
N GLU A 148 48.77 9.29 14.63
CA GLU A 148 49.14 10.71 14.56
C GLU A 148 49.89 11.19 15.83
N ILE A 149 49.37 10.87 17.01
CA ILE A 149 49.94 11.30 18.31
C ILE A 149 51.13 10.42 18.72
N GLY A 150 51.31 9.26 18.08
CA GLY A 150 52.34 8.28 18.43
C GLY A 150 51.97 7.39 19.60
N LEU A 151 50.69 7.28 19.92
CA LEU A 151 50.17 6.31 20.89
C LEU A 151 50.26 4.89 20.29
N PRO A 152 50.80 3.89 21.00
CA PRO A 152 50.87 2.53 20.47
C PRO A 152 49.49 1.99 20.09
N ALA A 153 49.35 1.41 18.89
CA ALA A 153 48.08 0.95 18.30
C ALA A 153 47.23 0.04 19.21
N ARG A 154 47.86 -0.71 20.14
CA ARG A 154 47.16 -1.52 21.14
C ARG A 154 46.27 -0.71 22.10
N PHE A 155 46.48 0.58 22.20
CA PHE A 155 45.70 1.50 23.03
C PHE A 155 44.67 2.30 22.24
N ALA A 156 44.65 2.21 20.89
CA ALA A 156 43.66 2.91 20.08
C ALA A 156 42.23 2.52 20.45
N SER A 157 41.98 1.25 20.81
CA SER A 157 40.67 0.78 21.27
C SER A 157 40.23 1.35 22.63
N ARG A 158 41.11 2.07 23.34
CA ARG A 158 40.78 2.77 24.59
C ARG A 158 40.43 4.23 24.41
N ILE A 159 40.68 4.78 23.22
CA ILE A 159 40.35 6.17 22.92
C ILE A 159 38.82 6.30 22.89
N SER A 160 38.30 7.23 23.68
CA SER A 160 36.88 7.53 23.78
C SER A 160 36.61 9.00 23.46
N GLY A 161 35.45 9.28 22.88
CA GLY A 161 35.02 10.63 22.55
C GLY A 161 33.84 10.63 21.59
N ASP A 162 33.02 11.67 21.65
CA ASP A 162 31.86 11.82 20.76
C ASP A 162 32.24 12.51 19.44
N ASP A 163 33.37 13.23 19.42
CA ASP A 163 33.94 13.92 18.26
C ASP A 163 35.47 13.74 18.17
N GLU A 164 36.04 14.16 17.05
CA GLU A 164 37.47 14.00 16.76
C GLU A 164 38.35 14.74 17.77
N ASP A 165 37.95 15.94 18.21
CA ASP A 165 38.72 16.76 19.15
C ASP A 165 38.76 16.12 20.54
N ALA A 166 37.64 15.58 21.02
CA ALA A 166 37.56 14.83 22.27
C ALA A 166 38.40 13.56 22.20
N MET A 167 38.34 12.82 21.09
CA MET A 167 39.17 11.62 20.89
C MET A 167 40.67 11.95 20.85
N ARG A 168 41.06 13.08 20.25
CA ARG A 168 42.45 13.56 20.23
C ARG A 168 42.94 13.95 21.63
N ALA A 169 42.11 14.67 22.39
CA ALA A 169 42.43 15.04 23.77
C ALA A 169 42.60 13.81 24.69
N ASP A 170 41.67 12.85 24.63
CA ASP A 170 41.73 11.61 25.39
C ASP A 170 42.96 10.76 25.01
N ALA A 171 43.27 10.65 23.71
CA ALA A 171 44.47 9.96 23.25
C ALA A 171 45.78 10.61 23.78
N GLN A 172 45.78 11.93 23.95
CA GLN A 172 46.92 12.67 24.48
C GLN A 172 47.05 12.49 26.00
N GLU A 173 45.93 12.51 26.74
CA GLU A 173 45.91 12.16 28.17
C GLU A 173 46.42 10.73 28.41
N LEU A 174 45.97 9.77 27.59
CA LEU A 174 46.44 8.39 27.64
C LEU A 174 47.95 8.28 27.39
N LEU A 175 48.49 9.07 26.45
CA LEU A 175 49.93 9.11 26.18
C LEU A 175 50.72 9.67 27.38
N ASP A 176 50.24 10.77 27.96
CA ASP A 176 50.87 11.42 29.10
C ASP A 176 50.92 10.49 30.31
N VAL A 177 49.80 9.85 30.67
CA VAL A 177 49.74 8.85 31.76
C VAL A 177 50.69 7.68 31.51
N LEU A 178 50.80 7.21 30.25
CA LEU A 178 51.73 6.13 29.90
C LEU A 178 53.20 6.54 30.06
N SER A 179 53.48 7.83 29.87
CA SER A 179 54.81 8.41 30.02
C SER A 179 55.17 8.65 31.49
N GLU A 180 54.20 9.01 32.34
CA GLU A 180 54.37 9.25 33.79
C GLU A 180 54.41 7.95 34.62
N GLY A 181 53.64 6.93 34.23
CA GLY A 181 53.50 5.66 34.96
C GLY A 181 54.65 4.65 34.79
N GLY A 182 55.62 4.92 33.92
CA GLY A 182 56.84 4.13 33.77
C GLY A 182 56.79 3.06 32.67
N SER A 183 57.82 3.12 31.80
CA SER A 183 58.21 2.15 30.78
C SER A 183 57.31 2.03 29.53
N ASN A 184 57.57 2.91 28.55
CA ASN A 184 57.73 2.46 27.17
C ASN A 184 59.16 2.73 26.72
N THR A 185 59.91 1.66 26.59
CA THR A 185 61.22 1.65 25.95
C THR A 185 61.07 2.15 24.51
N LYS A 186 61.69 3.30 24.23
CA LYS A 186 62.09 3.72 22.89
C LYS A 186 62.82 2.56 22.22
N LYS A 187 62.13 1.76 21.41
CA LYS A 187 62.77 1.11 20.26
C LYS A 187 62.78 2.14 19.14
N THR A 188 63.86 2.91 19.14
CA THR A 188 64.34 3.63 17.97
C THR A 188 64.27 2.70 16.75
N PRO A 189 63.65 3.10 15.63
CA PRO A 189 63.71 2.28 14.43
C PRO A 189 65.17 2.15 14.00
N ALA A 190 65.64 0.91 13.93
CA ALA A 190 66.97 0.61 13.43
C ALA A 190 67.08 1.09 11.98
N GLN A 191 67.96 2.06 11.74
CA GLN A 191 68.42 2.41 10.40
C GLN A 191 69.05 1.16 9.78
N LYS A 192 68.43 0.64 8.71
CA LYS A 192 69.08 -0.36 7.84
C LYS A 192 70.18 0.36 7.05
N ALA A 193 71.43 -0.01 7.31
CA ALA A 193 72.53 0.26 6.39
C ALA A 193 72.33 -0.55 5.08
N PRO A 194 72.77 -0.03 3.92
CA PRO A 194 72.53 -0.65 2.64
C PRO A 194 73.40 -1.89 2.48
N LYS A 195 72.80 -2.99 2.06
CA LYS A 195 73.52 -4.18 1.59
C LYS A 195 72.95 -4.54 0.23
N ASP A 196 73.78 -4.39 -0.79
CA ASP A 196 73.52 -4.89 -2.13
C ASP A 196 73.14 -6.37 -2.09
N PRO A 197 72.28 -6.80 -3.02
CA PRO A 197 72.49 -8.10 -3.61
C PRO A 197 72.38 -8.03 -5.14
N ALA A 198 73.44 -8.51 -5.78
CA ALA A 198 73.39 -8.98 -7.15
C ALA A 198 72.54 -10.25 -7.26
N ALA A 199 71.86 -10.36 -8.41
CA ALA A 199 71.54 -11.56 -9.19
C ALA A 199 70.47 -12.57 -8.69
N GLN A 200 69.38 -12.53 -9.47
CA GLN A 200 68.70 -13.65 -10.17
C GLN A 200 67.88 -14.69 -9.37
N GLY A 201 66.60 -14.80 -9.75
CA GLY A 201 65.76 -15.95 -9.43
C GLY A 201 64.33 -15.79 -9.95
N ASP A 202 64.10 -16.29 -11.17
CA ASP A 202 62.84 -16.36 -11.92
C ASP A 202 61.69 -17.05 -11.18
N GLY A 203 60.46 -16.60 -11.44
CA GLY A 203 59.23 -17.32 -11.08
C GLY A 203 57.96 -16.46 -11.09
N PRO A 204 57.02 -16.64 -12.05
CA PRO A 204 55.85 -15.79 -12.18
C PRO A 204 54.71 -16.29 -11.30
N ARG A 205 54.25 -15.47 -10.34
CA ARG A 205 52.96 -15.67 -9.68
C ARG A 205 52.10 -14.40 -9.79
N LYS A 206 51.39 -14.38 -10.93
CA LYS A 206 50.00 -13.96 -11.10
C LYS A 206 49.49 -12.93 -10.09
N GLY A 207 49.70 -11.66 -10.41
CA GLY A 207 48.92 -10.57 -9.87
C GLY A 207 47.48 -10.63 -10.37
N GLN A 208 46.54 -10.41 -9.46
CA GLN A 208 45.18 -9.94 -9.67
C GLN A 208 44.80 -9.31 -8.32
N SER A 209 45.21 -8.06 -8.03
CA SER A 209 44.43 -6.85 -8.35
C SER A 209 42.93 -7.17 -8.22
N GLY A 210 42.29 -6.94 -7.07
CA GLY A 210 42.29 -5.63 -6.40
C GLY A 210 41.70 -4.64 -7.39
N GLY A 211 40.38 -4.68 -7.54
CA GLY A 211 39.63 -3.89 -8.50
C GLY A 211 38.20 -3.76 -8.00
N GLY A 212 37.91 -2.65 -7.33
CA GLY A 212 36.55 -2.19 -7.11
C GLY A 212 35.90 -1.97 -8.47
N GLY A 213 34.84 -2.71 -8.73
CA GLY A 213 33.94 -2.50 -9.85
C GLY A 213 32.54 -2.37 -9.27
N SER A 214 31.93 -1.21 -9.52
CA SER A 214 30.52 -0.90 -9.36
C SER A 214 29.61 -2.13 -9.48
N SER A 215 28.85 -2.43 -8.44
CA SER A 215 27.89 -3.52 -8.41
C SER A 215 26.54 -3.16 -9.05
N GLU A 216 26.47 -2.13 -9.89
CA GLU A 216 25.25 -1.84 -10.67
C GLU A 216 24.96 -2.94 -11.72
N ASP A 217 25.97 -3.63 -12.24
CA ASP A 217 25.78 -4.79 -13.14
C ASP A 217 25.29 -6.05 -12.39
N SER A 218 25.48 -6.12 -11.07
CA SER A 218 25.07 -7.29 -10.28
C SER A 218 23.58 -7.27 -9.97
N ASP A 219 23.02 -6.08 -9.71
CA ASP A 219 21.61 -5.92 -9.41
C ASP A 219 20.75 -6.06 -10.69
N GLU A 220 21.24 -5.58 -11.84
CA GLU A 220 20.60 -5.84 -13.14
C GLU A 220 20.70 -7.32 -13.55
N ALA A 221 21.83 -7.98 -13.28
CA ALA A 221 21.96 -9.42 -13.55
C ALA A 221 21.06 -10.28 -12.65
N VAL A 222 20.92 -9.90 -11.37
CA VAL A 222 20.02 -10.60 -10.43
C VAL A 222 18.56 -10.37 -10.80
N THR A 223 18.17 -9.14 -11.15
CA THR A 223 16.80 -8.85 -11.59
C THR A 223 16.45 -9.52 -12.93
N ALA A 224 17.39 -9.57 -13.88
CA ALA A 224 17.23 -10.32 -15.12
C ALA A 224 17.06 -11.83 -14.86
N SER A 225 17.86 -12.40 -13.95
CA SER A 225 17.75 -13.81 -13.56
C SER A 225 16.39 -14.15 -12.92
N ILE A 226 15.87 -13.26 -12.07
CA ILE A 226 14.54 -13.43 -11.44
C ILE A 226 13.42 -13.34 -12.50
N LEU A 227 13.52 -12.40 -13.43
CA LEU A 227 12.55 -12.24 -14.53
C LEU A 227 12.53 -13.44 -15.46
N GLU A 228 13.69 -13.99 -15.79
CA GLU A 228 13.80 -15.20 -16.62
C GLU A 228 13.21 -16.42 -15.91
N GLN A 229 13.42 -16.53 -14.60
CA GLN A 229 12.85 -17.61 -13.79
C GLN A 229 11.31 -17.52 -13.73
N ILE A 230 10.76 -16.32 -13.54
CA ILE A 230 9.30 -16.08 -13.58
C ILE A 230 8.72 -16.40 -14.96
N GLN A 231 9.42 -16.06 -16.04
CA GLN A 231 8.98 -16.39 -17.40
C GLN A 231 9.00 -17.89 -17.66
N GLN A 232 10.04 -18.61 -17.20
CA GLN A 232 10.09 -20.06 -17.30
C GLN A 232 8.99 -20.74 -16.49
N ASP A 233 8.68 -20.26 -15.29
CA ASP A 233 7.61 -20.80 -14.45
C ASP A 233 6.22 -20.53 -15.04
N ARG A 234 6.04 -19.38 -15.71
CA ARG A 234 4.82 -19.06 -16.45
C ARG A 234 4.68 -19.92 -17.71
N ALA A 235 5.77 -20.17 -18.43
CA ALA A 235 5.77 -21.04 -19.62
C ALA A 235 5.52 -22.52 -19.28
N ARG A 236 5.87 -22.96 -18.05
CA ARG A 236 5.64 -24.31 -17.54
C ARG A 236 4.26 -24.53 -16.89
N GLY A 237 3.34 -23.57 -17.02
CA GLY A 237 1.95 -23.74 -16.59
C GLY A 237 1.59 -23.16 -15.22
N GLY A 238 2.40 -22.26 -14.66
CA GLY A 238 2.12 -21.56 -13.41
C GLY A 238 2.50 -22.37 -12.16
N LEU A 239 2.78 -21.64 -11.08
CA LEU A 239 3.20 -22.15 -9.77
C LEU A 239 2.25 -23.24 -9.26
N ASN A 240 2.62 -24.50 -9.47
CA ASN A 240 2.06 -25.62 -8.72
C ASN A 240 2.52 -25.48 -7.28
N THR A 241 1.71 -24.83 -6.45
CA THR A 241 1.85 -24.84 -5.00
C THR A 241 1.75 -26.28 -4.51
N ARG A 242 2.89 -26.91 -4.24
CA ARG A 242 2.92 -28.15 -3.45
C ARG A 242 2.52 -27.79 -2.03
N ARG A 243 1.37 -28.33 -1.65
CA ARG A 243 0.84 -28.44 -0.29
C ARG A 243 1.79 -29.24 0.60
#